data_AF-A0A1M5EY34-F1
#
_entry.id   AF-A0A1M5EY34-F1
#
_cell.length_a   1.000
_cell.length_b   1.000
_cell.length_c   1.000
_cell.angle_alpha   90.00
_cell.angle_beta   90.00
_cell.angle_gamma   90.00
#
_symmetry.space_group_name_H-M   'P 1'
#
loop_
_entity.id
_entity.type
_entity.pdbx_description
1 polymer ?
#
loop_
_entity_poly.entity_id
_entity_poly.type
_entity_poly.pdbx_seq_one_letter_code
_entity_poly.pdbx_strand_id
1 'polypeptide(L)'
;MEEKKYTESSIKSLDWKEHIWLRPTMYFEKCFEEHNLNSIALEILCPAIDEYFDGNCSEIRLSIKENAVQIEYNAGMELREVFGTAVAENFMTKLMACKNEKKHLEVGQEYCLLGIATINAVSERCELNQSGINKKDISFSKRAILF
;
A
#
# COMPACT_ATOMS: atom_id res chain seq x y z
N MET A 1 -5.39 -42.97 14.06
CA MET A 1 -5.23 -41.69 13.33
C MET A 1 -4.34 -41.99 12.14
N GLU A 2 -4.82 -41.77 10.92
CA GLU A 2 -3.94 -41.86 9.74
C GLU A 2 -2.85 -40.79 9.85
N GLU A 3 -1.58 -41.21 9.81
CA GLU A 3 -0.46 -40.28 9.68
C GLU A 3 -0.55 -39.60 8.31
N LYS A 4 -0.83 -38.30 8.30
CA LYS A 4 -0.67 -37.50 7.08
C LYS A 4 0.80 -37.56 6.66
N LYS A 5 1.11 -38.33 5.61
CA LYS A 5 2.44 -38.34 5.00
C LYS A 5 2.76 -36.94 4.47
N TYR A 6 3.78 -36.31 5.06
CA TYR A 6 4.38 -35.10 4.52
C TYR A 6 5.09 -35.43 3.20
N THR A 7 4.63 -34.83 2.11
CA THR A 7 5.17 -35.01 0.76
C THR A 7 5.40 -33.65 0.12
N GLU A 8 6.01 -33.59 -1.06
CA GLU A 8 6.17 -32.34 -1.82
C GLU A 8 4.82 -31.60 -2.01
N SER A 9 3.74 -32.34 -2.26
CA SER A 9 2.39 -31.77 -2.37
C SER A 9 1.85 -31.10 -1.09
N SER A 10 2.51 -31.33 0.05
CA SER A 10 2.20 -30.68 1.33
C SER A 10 2.79 -29.26 1.41
N ILE A 11 3.77 -28.92 0.57
CA ILE A 11 4.38 -27.60 0.48
C ILE A 11 3.55 -26.74 -0.47
N LYS A 12 3.12 -25.57 0.00
CA LYS A 12 2.37 -24.60 -0.80
C LYS A 12 3.14 -23.30 -0.89
N SER A 13 3.41 -22.85 -2.11
CA SER A 13 3.83 -21.49 -2.40
C SER A 13 2.60 -20.63 -2.58
N LEU A 14 2.51 -19.54 -1.83
CA LEU A 14 1.39 -18.60 -1.89
C LEU A 14 1.81 -17.36 -2.65
N ASP A 15 0.91 -16.79 -3.44
CA ASP A 15 1.06 -15.41 -3.88
C ASP A 15 1.07 -14.48 -2.66
N TRP A 16 1.76 -13.35 -2.76
CA TRP A 16 1.88 -12.41 -1.65
C TRP A 16 0.53 -11.92 -1.13
N LYS A 17 -0.48 -11.78 -2.02
CA LYS A 17 -1.84 -11.41 -1.60
C LYS A 17 -2.51 -12.54 -0.81
N GLU A 18 -2.35 -13.79 -1.28
CA GLU A 18 -2.87 -14.97 -0.59
C GLU A 18 -2.24 -15.10 0.80
N HIS A 19 -0.96 -14.78 0.94
CA HIS A 19 -0.28 -14.79 2.23
C HIS A 19 -0.82 -13.70 3.18
N ILE A 20 -1.03 -12.47 2.68
CA ILE A 20 -1.68 -11.39 3.45
C ILE A 20 -3.08 -11.81 3.92
N TRP A 21 -3.88 -12.39 3.02
CA TRP A 21 -5.24 -12.83 3.36
C TRP A 21 -5.27 -13.97 4.39
N LEU A 22 -4.28 -14.86 4.33
CA LEU A 22 -4.17 -15.98 5.26
C LEU A 22 -3.61 -15.55 6.62
N ARG A 23 -2.83 -14.45 6.67
CA ARG A 23 -2.11 -13.95 7.85
C ARG A 23 -2.23 -12.42 8.00
N PRO A 24 -3.45 -11.84 8.01
CA PRO A 24 -3.61 -10.39 8.00
C PRO A 24 -3.02 -9.73 9.27
N THR A 25 -3.06 -10.42 10.41
CA THR A 25 -2.50 -9.92 11.68
C THR A 25 -0.99 -9.68 11.61
N MET A 26 -0.25 -10.46 10.80
CA MET A 26 1.19 -10.29 10.63
C MET A 26 1.53 -8.97 9.92
N TYR A 27 0.65 -8.52 9.03
CA TYR A 27 0.86 -7.28 8.29
C TYR A 27 0.27 -6.11 9.08
N PHE A 28 -0.99 -6.19 9.47
CA PHE A 28 -1.73 -5.10 10.09
C PHE A 28 -1.64 -5.12 11.63
N GLU A 29 -0.44 -5.34 12.18
CA GLU A 29 -0.20 -5.45 13.63
C GLU A 29 -0.80 -4.28 14.42
N LYS A 30 -0.51 -3.04 14.01
CA LYS A 30 -1.09 -1.82 14.62
C LYS A 30 -2.62 -1.80 14.58
N CYS A 31 -3.25 -2.35 13.54
CA CYS A 31 -4.72 -2.40 13.45
C CYS A 31 -5.31 -3.43 14.41
N PHE A 32 -4.69 -4.61 14.54
CA PHE A 32 -5.23 -5.72 15.32
C PHE A 32 -4.83 -5.69 16.79
N GLU A 33 -3.59 -5.36 17.10
CA GLU A 33 -3.04 -5.38 18.47
C GLU A 33 -3.25 -4.05 19.19
N GLU A 34 -3.05 -2.92 18.49
CA GLU A 34 -3.19 -1.57 19.06
C GLU A 34 -4.56 -0.94 18.77
N HIS A 35 -5.44 -1.61 18.04
CA HIS A 35 -6.73 -1.06 17.57
C HIS A 35 -6.60 0.28 16.82
N ASN A 36 -5.48 0.47 16.11
CA ASN A 36 -5.12 1.74 15.49
C ASN A 36 -5.25 1.68 13.96
N LEU A 37 -6.48 1.84 13.46
CA LEU A 37 -6.75 1.94 12.02
C LEU A 37 -6.15 3.20 11.37
N ASN A 38 -5.84 4.25 12.15
CA ASN A 38 -5.22 5.47 11.62
C ASN A 38 -3.83 5.20 11.03
N SER A 39 -3.18 4.09 11.42
CA SER A 39 -1.93 3.63 10.81
C SER A 39 -2.05 3.45 9.28
N ILE A 40 -3.20 3.01 8.77
CA ILE A 40 -3.46 2.85 7.32
C ILE A 40 -3.41 4.21 6.61
N ALA A 41 -3.95 5.27 7.21
CA ALA A 41 -3.93 6.60 6.61
C ALA A 41 -2.50 7.14 6.49
N LEU A 42 -1.64 6.87 7.48
CA LEU A 42 -0.23 7.27 7.45
C LEU A 42 0.55 6.59 6.31
N GLU A 43 0.26 5.32 6.04
CA GLU A 43 0.87 4.57 4.94
C GLU A 43 0.49 5.13 3.56
N ILE A 44 -0.76 5.57 3.40
CA ILE A 44 -1.22 6.19 2.13
C ILE A 44 -0.66 7.62 2.00
N LEU A 45 -0.40 8.29 3.13
CA LEU A 45 0.11 9.67 3.18
C LEU A 45 1.60 9.75 2.80
N CYS A 46 2.33 8.66 2.99
CA CYS A 46 3.77 8.54 2.77
C CYS A 46 4.30 9.20 1.48
N PRO A 47 3.72 8.97 0.28
CA PRO A 47 4.20 9.61 -0.95
C PRO A 47 4.04 11.14 -0.94
N ALA A 48 2.98 11.67 -0.33
CA ALA A 48 2.76 13.11 -0.23
C ALA A 48 3.79 13.76 0.71
N ILE A 49 4.17 13.06 1.78
CA ILE A 49 5.21 13.53 2.70
C ILE A 49 6.57 13.57 2.01
N ASP A 50 6.91 12.56 1.19
CA ASP A 50 8.15 12.58 0.41
C ASP A 50 8.21 13.83 -0.49
N GLU A 51 7.13 14.15 -1.20
CA GLU A 51 7.06 15.35 -2.05
C GLU A 51 7.11 16.66 -1.23
N TYR A 52 6.62 16.66 0.00
CA TYR A 52 6.74 17.82 0.90
C TYR A 52 8.20 18.06 1.29
N PHE A 53 8.94 17.01 1.64
CA PHE A 53 10.38 17.11 1.95
C PHE A 53 11.22 17.52 0.73
N ASP A 54 10.82 17.11 -0.48
CA ASP A 54 11.44 17.57 -1.74
C ASP A 54 11.08 19.02 -2.09
N GLY A 55 10.13 19.65 -1.38
CA GLY A 55 9.65 21.01 -1.68
C GLY A 55 8.67 21.10 -2.86
N ASN A 56 8.21 19.96 -3.38
CA ASN A 56 7.25 19.88 -4.49
C ASN A 56 5.79 19.95 -4.03
N CYS A 57 5.54 19.63 -2.76
CA CYS A 57 4.20 19.63 -2.18
C CYS A 57 4.08 20.71 -1.10
N SER A 58 3.03 21.51 -1.17
CA SER A 58 2.74 22.57 -0.19
C SER A 58 1.36 22.46 0.44
N GLU A 59 0.48 21.61 -0.12
CA GLU A 59 -0.86 21.39 0.39
C GLU A 59 -1.20 19.89 0.33
N ILE A 60 -1.60 19.34 1.48
CA ILE A 60 -2.10 17.97 1.61
C ILE A 60 -3.45 18.03 2.31
N ARG A 61 -4.47 17.41 1.72
CA ARG A 61 -5.82 17.24 2.26
C ARG A 61 -6.06 15.77 2.55
N LEU A 62 -6.30 15.45 3.82
CA LEU A 62 -6.74 14.13 4.27
C LEU A 62 -8.25 14.19 4.54
N SER A 63 -9.00 13.30 3.91
CA SER A 63 -10.43 13.11 4.13
C SER A 63 -10.72 11.69 4.59
N ILE A 64 -11.34 11.56 5.76
CA ILE A 64 -11.79 10.27 6.29
C ILE A 64 -13.33 10.27 6.23
N LYS A 65 -13.88 9.28 5.53
CA LYS A 65 -15.31 8.96 5.47
C LYS A 65 -15.52 7.60 6.16
N GLU A 66 -16.77 7.22 6.44
CA GLU A 66 -17.09 5.98 7.17
C GLU A 66 -16.28 4.76 6.71
N ASN A 67 -16.18 4.55 5.38
CA ASN A 67 -15.52 3.37 4.81
C ASN A 67 -14.41 3.74 3.81
N ALA A 68 -13.85 4.96 3.88
CA ALA A 68 -12.85 5.40 2.92
C ALA A 68 -11.88 6.43 3.49
N VAL A 69 -10.60 6.27 3.15
CA VAL A 69 -9.54 7.27 3.37
C VAL A 69 -9.14 7.82 2.01
N GLN A 70 -9.14 9.14 1.87
CA GLN A 70 -8.76 9.85 0.66
C GLN A 70 -7.67 10.87 0.99
N ILE A 71 -6.59 10.85 0.21
CA ILE A 71 -5.47 11.78 0.34
C ILE A 71 -5.29 12.48 -0.99
N GLU A 72 -5.36 13.81 -0.95
CA GLU A 72 -5.15 14.68 -2.10
C GLU A 72 -4.01 15.64 -1.78
N TYR A 73 -3.08 15.82 -2.71
CA TYR A 73 -1.97 16.73 -2.52
C TYR A 73 -1.58 17.36 -3.85
N ASN A 74 -0.94 18.53 -3.80
CA ASN A 74 -0.65 19.34 -4.98
C ASN A 74 0.66 18.95 -5.69
N ALA A 75 1.13 17.73 -5.48
CA ALA A 75 2.20 17.09 -6.23
C ALA A 75 1.69 15.76 -6.83
N GLY A 76 2.53 15.09 -7.63
CA GLY A 76 2.19 13.80 -8.22
C GLY A 76 3.19 12.74 -7.82
N MET A 77 2.75 11.47 -7.81
CA MET A 77 3.67 10.34 -7.73
C MET A 77 4.50 10.26 -9.01
N GLU A 78 5.73 9.78 -8.85
CA GLU A 78 6.62 9.56 -9.97
C GLU A 78 6.06 8.53 -10.96
N LEU A 79 6.11 8.88 -12.24
CA LEU A 79 5.64 8.02 -13.34
C LEU A 79 6.78 7.45 -14.19
N ARG A 80 8.03 7.59 -13.74
CA ARG A 80 9.17 6.92 -14.38
C ARG A 80 8.95 5.40 -14.36
N GLU A 81 9.45 4.72 -15.38
CA GLU A 81 9.35 3.28 -15.47
C GLU A 81 10.43 2.59 -14.63
N VAL A 82 10.02 1.68 -13.76
CA VAL A 82 10.91 0.83 -12.96
C VAL A 82 10.31 -0.58 -12.93
N PHE A 83 11.13 -1.60 -13.20
CA PHE A 83 10.67 -2.99 -13.32
C PHE A 83 9.48 -3.17 -14.30
N GLY A 84 9.50 -2.46 -15.43
CA GLY A 84 8.53 -2.58 -16.52
C GLY A 84 7.20 -1.84 -16.34
N THR A 85 7.00 -1.13 -15.22
CA THR A 85 5.78 -0.37 -14.92
C THR A 85 6.12 0.94 -14.20
N ALA A 86 5.18 1.89 -14.17
CA ALA A 86 5.39 3.17 -13.48
C ALA A 86 5.62 2.98 -11.97
N VAL A 87 6.46 3.82 -11.35
CA VAL A 87 6.69 3.80 -9.88
C VAL A 87 5.37 3.86 -9.10
N ALA A 88 4.47 4.78 -9.48
CA ALA A 88 3.12 4.87 -8.90
C ALA A 88 2.35 3.53 -8.95
N GLU A 89 2.44 2.80 -10.06
CA GLU A 89 1.79 1.50 -10.22
C GLU A 89 2.46 0.41 -9.38
N ASN A 90 3.80 0.44 -9.29
CA ASN A 90 4.56 -0.47 -8.44
C ASN A 90 4.16 -0.34 -6.96
N PHE A 91 3.95 0.88 -6.47
CA PHE A 91 3.56 1.11 -5.07
C PHE A 91 2.23 0.45 -4.73
N MET A 92 1.33 0.37 -5.71
CA MET A 92 0.00 -0.22 -5.57
C MET A 92 -0.01 -1.74 -5.79
N THR A 93 0.97 -2.31 -6.50
CA THR A 93 0.90 -3.69 -7.03
C THR A 93 2.03 -4.61 -6.62
N LYS A 94 3.16 -4.08 -6.12
CA LYS A 94 4.34 -4.84 -5.76
C LYS A 94 4.66 -4.65 -4.28
N LEU A 95 4.72 -5.76 -3.55
CA LEU A 95 5.08 -5.74 -2.13
C LEU A 95 6.47 -5.14 -1.95
N MET A 96 6.65 -4.32 -0.91
CA MET A 96 7.90 -3.59 -0.59
C MET A 96 8.36 -2.54 -1.62
N ALA A 97 7.62 -2.29 -2.71
CA ALA A 97 8.05 -1.32 -3.72
C ALA A 97 8.18 0.11 -3.18
N CYS A 98 7.23 0.55 -2.35
CA CYS A 98 7.29 1.89 -1.72
C CYS A 98 8.55 2.05 -0.86
N LYS A 99 8.93 1.00 -0.12
CA LYS A 99 10.14 1.00 0.71
C LYS A 99 11.43 1.01 -0.12
N ASN A 100 11.45 0.31 -1.25
CA ASN A 100 12.63 0.22 -2.11
C ASN A 100 12.88 1.49 -2.93
N GLU A 101 11.82 2.20 -3.32
CA GLU A 101 11.88 3.45 -4.10
C GLU A 101 11.78 4.69 -3.21
N LYS A 102 12.04 4.53 -1.90
CA LYS A 102 11.83 5.57 -0.92
C LYS A 102 12.80 6.73 -1.13
N LYS A 103 12.26 7.96 -1.20
CA LYS A 103 13.08 9.17 -1.36
C LYS A 103 13.81 9.57 -0.09
N HIS A 104 13.10 9.49 1.04
CA HIS A 104 13.61 9.88 2.37
C HIS A 104 13.48 8.70 3.34
N LEU A 105 14.61 8.21 3.84
CA LEU A 105 14.64 7.02 4.71
C LEU A 105 13.93 7.28 6.04
N GLU A 106 13.99 8.51 6.56
CA GLU A 106 13.34 8.91 7.81
C GLU A 106 11.81 8.83 7.68
N VAL A 107 11.27 9.32 6.55
CA VAL A 107 9.84 9.19 6.23
C VAL A 107 9.45 7.71 6.11
N GLY A 108 10.34 6.87 5.58
CA GLY A 108 10.08 5.44 5.39
C GLY A 108 10.03 4.64 6.68
N GLN A 109 10.86 4.98 7.66
CA GLN A 109 10.87 4.33 8.96
C GLN A 109 9.58 4.58 9.74
N GLU A 110 8.99 5.77 9.60
CA GLU A 110 7.78 6.15 10.34
C GLU A 110 6.47 5.84 9.60
N TYR A 111 6.45 6.02 8.28
CA TYR A 111 5.21 6.08 7.50
C TYR A 111 5.10 5.02 6.39
N CYS A 112 6.02 4.06 6.28
CA CYS A 112 6.01 3.04 5.23
C CYS A 112 6.27 1.61 5.77
N LEU A 113 5.55 1.21 6.82
CA LEU A 113 5.66 -0.12 7.43
C LEU A 113 4.91 -1.19 6.63
N LEU A 114 3.72 -0.86 6.12
CA LEU A 114 2.87 -1.76 5.32
C LEU A 114 3.13 -1.63 3.83
N GLY A 115 3.21 -0.39 3.34
CA GLY A 115 3.15 -0.03 1.94
C GLY A 115 1.74 -0.14 1.33
N ILE A 116 1.51 0.68 0.29
CA ILE A 116 0.18 0.83 -0.33
C ILE A 116 -0.31 -0.48 -0.98
N ALA A 117 0.59 -1.30 -1.53
CA ALA A 117 0.25 -2.59 -2.12
C ALA A 117 -0.42 -3.54 -1.12
N THR A 118 0.02 -3.54 0.14
CA THR A 118 -0.56 -4.36 1.22
C THR A 118 -1.99 -3.90 1.53
N ILE A 119 -2.22 -2.59 1.57
CA ILE A 119 -3.55 -1.99 1.78
C ILE A 119 -4.47 -2.28 0.59
N ASN A 120 -3.97 -2.14 -0.64
CA ASN A 120 -4.70 -2.48 -1.86
C ASN A 120 -5.10 -3.95 -1.89
N ALA A 121 -4.27 -4.85 -1.37
CA ALA A 121 -4.58 -6.28 -1.34
C ALA A 121 -5.82 -6.61 -0.48
N VAL A 122 -6.14 -5.80 0.53
CA VAL A 122 -7.25 -6.05 1.47
C VAL A 122 -8.44 -5.09 1.30
N SER A 123 -8.27 -4.03 0.52
CA SER A 123 -9.31 -3.03 0.28
C SER A 123 -10.32 -3.49 -0.78
N GLU A 124 -11.59 -3.09 -0.62
CA GLU A 124 -12.61 -3.31 -1.66
C GLU A 124 -12.23 -2.58 -2.96
N ARG A 125 -11.72 -1.37 -2.79
CA ARG A 125 -11.36 -0.44 -3.86
C ARG A 125 -10.16 0.39 -3.44
N CYS A 126 -9.19 0.51 -4.33
CA CYS A 126 -8.00 1.33 -4.13
C CYS A 126 -7.69 2.07 -5.44
N GLU A 127 -7.64 3.39 -5.39
CA GLU A 127 -7.54 4.24 -6.58
C GLU A 127 -6.45 5.28 -6.44
N LEU A 128 -5.75 5.49 -7.55
CA LEU A 128 -4.79 6.55 -7.75
C LEU A 128 -5.23 7.32 -8.99
N ASN A 129 -5.53 8.59 -8.81
CA ASN A 129 -5.90 9.49 -9.90
C ASN A 129 -4.92 10.66 -9.88
N GLN A 130 -4.17 10.84 -10.97
CA GLN A 130 -3.21 11.91 -11.12
C GLN A 130 -3.53 12.71 -12.38
N SER A 131 -3.80 14.00 -12.19
CA SER A 131 -4.06 14.97 -13.25
C SER A 131 -2.86 15.88 -13.48
N GLY A 132 -2.71 16.44 -14.69
CA GLY A 132 -1.61 17.34 -15.05
C GLY A 132 -0.91 16.93 -16.35
N ILE A 133 0.34 17.38 -16.54
CA ILE A 133 1.16 17.07 -17.72
C ILE A 133 1.39 15.55 -17.84
N ASN A 134 1.55 14.86 -16.70
CA ASN A 134 1.70 13.42 -16.65
C ASN A 134 0.47 12.79 -16.00
N LYS A 135 -0.57 12.59 -16.81
CA LYS A 135 -1.85 11.98 -16.39
C LYS A 135 -1.68 10.46 -16.18
N LYS A 136 -2.19 9.94 -15.07
CA LYS A 136 -2.29 8.50 -14.81
C LYS A 136 -3.48 8.23 -13.90
N ASP A 137 -4.38 7.38 -14.38
CA ASP A 137 -5.52 6.87 -13.61
C ASP A 137 -5.31 5.36 -13.43
N ILE A 138 -5.28 4.91 -12.17
CA ILE A 138 -5.13 3.50 -11.79
C ILE A 138 -6.21 3.17 -10.78
N SER A 139 -7.07 2.20 -11.07
CA SER A 139 -8.10 1.74 -10.16
C SER A 139 -8.04 0.22 -10.04
N PHE A 140 -8.07 -0.25 -8.80
CA PHE A 140 -8.20 -1.66 -8.46
C PHE A 140 -9.47 -1.86 -7.64
N SER A 141 -10.28 -2.83 -8.05
CA SER A 141 -11.49 -3.26 -7.32
C SER A 141 -11.44 -4.77 -7.12
N LYS A 142 -11.33 -5.26 -5.88
CA LYS A 142 -11.33 -6.70 -5.54
C LYS A 142 -11.85 -6.94 -4.12
N ARG A 143 -12.03 -8.22 -3.77
CA ARG A 143 -12.62 -8.73 -2.52
C ARG A 143 -11.97 -8.07 -1.28
N ALA A 144 -12.75 -7.27 -0.56
CA ALA A 144 -12.32 -6.65 0.69
C ALA A 144 -12.20 -7.68 1.82
N ILE A 145 -11.21 -7.52 2.69
CA ILE A 145 -11.30 -8.05 4.05
C ILE A 145 -11.99 -6.96 4.87
N LEU A 146 -13.19 -7.27 5.38
CA LEU A 146 -13.88 -6.38 6.31
C LEU A 146 -13.13 -6.42 7.65
N PHE A 147 -12.66 -5.24 8.10
CA PHE A 147 -12.08 -5.03 9.43
C PHE A 147 -13.16 -4.62 10.42
#